data_AF-A0AAD9X0Z6-F1
#
_entry.id   AF-A0AAD9X0Z6-F1
#
_cell.length_a   1.000
_cell.length_b   1.000
_cell.length_c   1.000
_cell.angle_alpha   90.00
_cell.angle_beta   90.00
_cell.angle_gamma   90.00
#
_symmetry.space_group_name_H-M   'P 1'
#
loop_
_entity.id
_entity.type
_entity.pdbx_description
1 polymer ?
#
loop_
_entity_poly.entity_id
_entity_poly.type
_entity_poly.pdbx_seq_one_letter_code
_entity_poly.pdbx_strand_id
1 'polypeptide(L)'
;MGTKFRAIWVTLFLSLLLSPAVFSLPKDGLVRIGLKKKKLDQINRLSGQINSNEEEGIRAPIRKYHLRGNLGDSDTDIVSLKNYMDAQYFGEIGIGSPSQTFTVIFDTGSSNLWVPSAKCYFSVACYFHSKYKSSQSTTYNKNGTSAAIQYGTGAISGFFSQDSVKVGDVVVKNQDFIEATKEASITFLAAKFDGILGLGFQEISVGKAVPVWYNMVNQGLVNEPVFSFWLNRDTEGEEGGELVFGGVVSDHFKGEHTYVPVTQKGYWQFEMADVLIDGETTGYCSDGCKAIADSGTSLLAGPTTVITQINHAIGASGVISQECKAMVDQYGKTILEMLVAQTQPQQICSQIGLCTFDGTRGVSMGIESVVDTSSDGLHDTMCTACEMAVVWMQNKLRKNQTEDQILNYVNQLCDRLPSPNGESAVDCGSLSSMPNVSFSIGGKVFDLAPDQYVLKVGEGVAAQCISGFTALDVSPPRGPLWILGDIFMGRYHTVFDYGNSRVGFAEAA
;
A
#
# COMPACT_ATOMS: atom_id res chain seq x y z
N MET A 1 -53.40 -12.24 57.06
CA MET A 1 -52.13 -12.85 56.64
C MET A 1 -51.89 -12.46 55.19
N GLY A 2 -51.26 -11.32 54.93
CA GLY A 2 -51.17 -10.77 53.57
C GLY A 2 -50.94 -9.27 53.59
N THR A 3 -49.67 -8.85 53.66
CA THR A 3 -49.18 -7.46 53.42
C THR A 3 -47.66 -7.37 53.57
N LYS A 4 -46.90 -8.45 53.30
CA LYS A 4 -45.42 -8.44 53.34
C LYS A 4 -44.72 -9.02 52.11
N PHE A 5 -45.44 -9.30 51.02
CA PHE A 5 -44.86 -9.92 49.81
C PHE A 5 -44.68 -8.99 48.61
N ARG A 6 -45.14 -7.72 48.68
CA ARG A 6 -45.02 -6.76 47.57
C ARG A 6 -43.85 -5.79 47.65
N ALA A 7 -43.17 -5.67 48.81
CA ALA A 7 -42.07 -4.73 48.97
C ALA A 7 -40.72 -5.24 48.42
N ILE A 8 -40.54 -6.57 48.32
CA ILE A 8 -39.25 -7.18 47.93
C ILE A 8 -39.05 -7.20 46.41
N TRP A 9 -40.14 -7.19 45.63
CA TRP A 9 -40.07 -7.19 44.16
C TRP A 9 -39.84 -5.80 43.54
N VAL A 10 -40.19 -4.73 44.26
CA VAL A 10 -39.99 -3.35 43.76
C VAL A 10 -38.55 -2.87 43.98
N THR A 11 -37.89 -3.34 45.04
CA THR A 11 -36.47 -3.03 45.30
C THR A 11 -35.50 -3.77 44.40
N LEU A 12 -35.86 -4.97 43.91
CA LEU A 12 -35.04 -5.74 42.96
C LEU A 12 -35.12 -5.22 41.52
N PHE A 13 -36.21 -4.52 41.16
CA PHE A 13 -36.37 -3.93 39.84
C PHE A 13 -35.77 -2.52 39.71
N LEU A 14 -35.65 -1.77 40.81
CA LEU A 14 -35.00 -0.45 40.81
C LEU A 14 -33.46 -0.51 40.86
N SER A 15 -32.87 -1.60 41.34
CA SER A 15 -31.40 -1.76 41.34
C SER A 15 -30.80 -2.14 39.99
N LEU A 16 -31.64 -2.55 39.02
CA LEU A 16 -31.21 -2.87 37.65
C LEU A 16 -31.24 -1.66 36.69
N LEU A 17 -31.80 -0.52 37.12
CA LEU A 17 -31.93 0.69 36.29
C LEU A 17 -30.88 1.77 36.59
N LEU A 18 -29.93 1.51 37.50
CA LEU A 18 -28.88 2.47 37.92
C LEU A 18 -27.45 1.91 37.82
N SER A 19 -27.25 0.77 37.17
CA SER A 19 -25.92 0.40 36.69
C SER A 19 -25.65 1.16 35.39
N PRO A 20 -24.71 2.12 35.34
CA PRO A 20 -24.19 2.54 34.05
C PRO A 20 -23.68 1.27 33.37
N ALA A 21 -24.07 1.05 32.11
CA ALA A 21 -23.45 0.03 31.28
C ALA A 21 -21.98 0.44 31.10
N VAL A 22 -21.15 0.07 32.07
CA VAL A 22 -19.71 0.03 31.91
C VAL A 22 -19.51 -1.10 30.93
N PHE A 23 -19.33 -0.75 29.65
CA PHE A 23 -18.76 -1.67 28.68
C PHE A 23 -17.42 -2.11 29.29
N SER A 24 -17.38 -3.34 29.80
CA SER A 24 -16.15 -3.93 30.28
C SER A 24 -15.24 -4.07 29.06
N LEU A 25 -14.16 -3.30 29.04
CA LEU A 25 -13.00 -3.61 28.21
C LEU A 25 -12.68 -5.11 28.39
N PRO A 26 -12.23 -5.80 27.33
CA PRO A 26 -11.67 -7.14 27.45
C PRO A 26 -10.69 -7.21 28.63
N LYS A 27 -10.55 -8.35 29.30
CA LYS A 27 -9.77 -8.46 30.55
C LYS A 27 -8.30 -8.03 30.39
N ASP A 28 -7.79 -8.01 29.16
CA ASP A 28 -6.45 -7.55 28.75
C ASP A 28 -6.44 -6.09 28.24
N GLY A 29 -7.61 -5.47 28.05
CA GLY A 29 -7.82 -4.12 27.52
C GLY A 29 -7.42 -3.92 26.07
N LEU A 30 -7.28 -5.03 25.32
CA LEU A 30 -7.02 -5.03 23.89
C LEU A 30 -8.32 -5.01 23.10
N VAL A 31 -8.36 -4.23 22.02
CA VAL A 31 -9.49 -4.26 21.07
C VAL A 31 -9.08 -5.12 19.89
N ARG A 32 -9.62 -6.35 19.84
CA ARG A 32 -9.27 -7.36 18.84
C ARG A 32 -10.29 -7.39 17.71
N ILE A 33 -9.81 -7.33 16.48
CA ILE A 33 -10.61 -7.32 15.26
C ILE A 33 -10.18 -8.51 14.42
N GLY A 34 -11.01 -9.55 14.36
CA GLY A 34 -10.79 -10.66 13.44
C GLY A 34 -10.85 -10.18 11.99
N LEU A 35 -9.85 -10.56 11.21
CA LEU A 35 -9.76 -10.25 9.79
C LEU A 35 -10.13 -11.49 8.97
N LYS A 36 -10.92 -11.28 7.92
CA LYS A 36 -11.23 -12.29 6.91
C LYS A 36 -10.29 -12.12 5.73
N LYS A 37 -9.61 -13.20 5.35
CA LYS A 37 -8.81 -13.24 4.12
C LYS A 37 -9.68 -13.68 2.95
N LYS A 38 -9.72 -12.93 1.86
CA LYS A 38 -10.30 -13.38 0.60
C LYS A 38 -9.20 -13.56 -0.42
N LYS A 39 -9.09 -14.77 -0.99
CA LYS A 39 -8.10 -15.09 -2.03
C LYS A 39 -8.31 -14.16 -3.25
N LEU A 40 -7.20 -13.74 -3.85
CA LEU A 40 -7.20 -13.07 -5.14
C LEU A 40 -7.79 -14.04 -6.18
N ASP A 41 -8.83 -13.60 -6.89
CA ASP A 41 -9.48 -14.40 -7.92
C ASP A 41 -9.19 -13.88 -9.33
N GLN A 42 -9.58 -14.65 -10.35
CA GLN A 42 -9.36 -14.28 -11.75
C GLN A 42 -10.09 -13.00 -12.16
N ILE A 43 -11.22 -12.66 -11.51
CA ILE A 43 -12.00 -11.46 -11.84
C ILE A 43 -11.26 -10.23 -11.34
N ASN A 44 -10.76 -10.27 -10.11
CA ASN A 44 -9.96 -9.20 -9.53
C ASN A 44 -8.70 -8.96 -10.36
N ARG A 45 -8.06 -10.04 -10.79
CA ARG A 45 -6.90 -10.04 -11.67
C ARG A 45 -7.18 -9.38 -13.03
N LEU A 46 -8.20 -9.87 -13.75
CA LEU A 46 -8.58 -9.32 -15.06
C LEU A 46 -8.99 -7.85 -14.95
N SER A 47 -9.65 -7.47 -13.85
CA SER A 47 -10.07 -6.08 -13.62
C SER A 47 -8.88 -5.15 -13.36
N GLY A 48 -7.85 -5.63 -12.63
CA GLY A 48 -6.58 -4.92 -12.47
C GLY A 48 -5.90 -4.64 -13.81
N GLN A 49 -5.84 -5.64 -14.69
CA GLN A 49 -5.26 -5.50 -16.03
C GLN A 49 -6.07 -4.59 -16.98
N ILE A 50 -7.39 -4.52 -16.83
CA ILE A 50 -8.22 -3.62 -17.65
C ILE A 50 -8.00 -2.16 -17.24
N ASN A 51 -7.86 -1.91 -15.93
CA ASN A 51 -7.65 -0.55 -15.40
C ASN A 51 -6.31 0.06 -15.84
N SER A 52 -5.22 -0.70 -15.84
CA SER A 52 -3.92 -0.21 -16.32
C SER A 52 -3.95 0.21 -17.79
N ASN A 53 -4.77 -0.46 -18.62
CA ASN A 53 -4.98 -0.08 -20.02
C ASN A 53 -5.89 1.16 -20.18
N GLU A 54 -6.85 1.39 -19.27
CA GLU A 54 -7.68 2.61 -19.27
C GLU A 54 -6.90 3.85 -18.79
N GLU A 55 -5.94 3.70 -17.86
CA GLU A 55 -5.07 4.80 -17.41
C GLU A 55 -4.26 5.45 -18.54
N GLU A 56 -3.76 4.66 -19.51
CA GLU A 56 -3.08 5.20 -20.71
C GLU A 56 -4.03 6.01 -21.60
N GLY A 57 -5.30 5.63 -21.70
CA GLY A 57 -6.31 6.34 -22.48
C GLY A 57 -6.87 7.61 -21.82
N ILE A 58 -6.85 7.67 -20.47
CA ILE A 58 -7.47 8.74 -19.67
C ILE A 58 -6.49 9.87 -19.31
N ARG A 59 -5.17 9.70 -19.47
CA ARG A 59 -4.20 10.82 -19.35
C ARG A 59 -4.45 11.94 -20.38
N ALA A 60 -5.05 11.62 -21.54
CA ALA A 60 -5.27 12.60 -22.62
C ALA A 60 -6.45 13.58 -22.41
N PRO A 61 -7.63 13.23 -21.84
CA PRO A 61 -8.78 14.15 -21.83
C PRO A 61 -8.92 15.04 -20.58
N ILE A 62 -8.30 14.70 -19.44
CA ILE A 62 -8.61 15.35 -18.14
C ILE A 62 -7.90 16.71 -17.95
N ARG A 63 -6.90 17.05 -18.77
CA ARG A 63 -6.24 18.37 -18.76
C ARG A 63 -7.19 19.55 -19.02
N LYS A 64 -8.43 19.29 -19.46
CA LYS A 64 -9.41 20.31 -19.89
C LYS A 64 -10.40 20.78 -18.81
N TYR A 65 -10.44 20.15 -17.62
CA TYR A 65 -11.35 20.54 -16.53
C TYR A 65 -10.60 20.83 -15.22
N HIS A 66 -9.64 21.77 -15.25
CA HIS A 66 -9.21 22.44 -14.01
C HIS A 66 -10.22 23.54 -13.65
N LEU A 67 -11.10 23.23 -12.69
CA LEU A 67 -11.85 24.23 -11.95
C LEU A 67 -10.88 25.01 -11.07
N ARG A 68 -10.90 26.33 -11.24
CA ARG A 68 -10.17 27.34 -10.44
C ARG A 68 -10.33 27.09 -8.94
N GLY A 69 -9.27 26.58 -8.32
CA GLY A 69 -9.05 26.57 -6.89
C GLY A 69 -7.54 26.62 -6.63
N ASN A 70 -7.07 27.69 -6.00
CA ASN A 70 -5.67 27.92 -5.64
C ASN A 70 -5.22 26.85 -4.61
N LEU A 71 -4.57 25.78 -5.07
CA LEU A 71 -3.75 24.88 -4.27
C LEU A 71 -2.54 24.51 -5.14
N GLY A 72 -1.35 24.87 -4.66
CA GLY A 72 -0.08 24.57 -5.32
C GLY A 72 0.26 23.09 -5.26
N ASP A 73 1.15 22.71 -6.18
CA ASP A 73 1.81 21.43 -6.39
C ASP A 73 0.98 20.26 -6.96
N SER A 74 1.12 20.12 -8.29
CA SER A 74 0.90 18.87 -9.02
C SER A 74 2.07 17.91 -8.74
N ASP A 75 1.93 17.13 -7.68
CA ASP A 75 3.01 16.30 -7.13
C ASP A 75 2.39 14.95 -6.71
N THR A 76 2.56 13.89 -7.50
CA THR A 76 1.79 12.62 -7.49
C THR A 76 1.67 11.99 -6.09
N ASP A 77 0.51 12.08 -5.41
CA ASP A 77 0.28 11.56 -4.05
C ASP A 77 0.39 10.01 -4.00
N ILE A 78 1.05 9.42 -3.00
CA ILE A 78 1.16 7.95 -2.84
C ILE A 78 -0.23 7.31 -2.71
N VAL A 79 -1.21 8.02 -2.13
CA VAL A 79 -2.60 7.54 -2.07
C VAL A 79 -3.15 7.33 -3.49
N SER A 80 -2.75 8.16 -4.45
CA SER A 80 -3.12 8.05 -5.86
C SER A 80 -2.40 6.93 -6.61
N LEU A 81 -1.48 6.20 -5.97
CA LEU A 81 -0.78 5.05 -6.55
C LEU A 81 -1.34 3.71 -6.05
N LYS A 82 -2.36 3.74 -5.17
CA LYS A 82 -2.93 2.53 -4.55
C LYS A 82 -3.81 1.73 -5.50
N ASN A 83 -3.61 0.41 -5.49
CA ASN A 83 -4.48 -0.56 -6.12
C ASN A 83 -5.15 -1.47 -5.07
N TYR A 84 -6.44 -1.27 -4.80
CA TYR A 84 -7.17 -2.11 -3.83
C TYR A 84 -7.65 -3.44 -4.40
N MET A 85 -7.45 -3.70 -5.69
CA MET A 85 -7.81 -4.98 -6.29
C MET A 85 -7.01 -6.15 -5.73
N ASP A 86 -5.81 -5.86 -5.24
CA ASP A 86 -4.94 -6.87 -4.67
C ASP A 86 -5.26 -7.14 -3.21
N ALA A 87 -5.92 -6.22 -2.49
CA ALA A 87 -6.17 -6.30 -1.05
C ALA A 87 -6.89 -7.60 -0.64
N GLN A 88 -6.35 -8.28 0.37
CA GLN A 88 -6.83 -9.60 0.78
C GLN A 88 -7.54 -9.64 2.13
N TYR A 89 -7.31 -8.66 3.02
CA TYR A 89 -7.80 -8.71 4.41
C TYR A 89 -8.83 -7.62 4.69
N PHE A 90 -9.93 -8.04 5.30
CA PHE A 90 -11.07 -7.17 5.60
C PHE A 90 -11.58 -7.45 7.01
N GLY A 91 -12.12 -6.43 7.67
CA GLY A 91 -12.89 -6.61 8.89
C GLY A 91 -14.18 -5.80 8.87
N GLU A 92 -14.94 -5.86 9.96
CA GLU A 92 -16.25 -5.24 10.05
C GLU A 92 -16.22 -4.06 11.03
N ILE A 93 -16.89 -2.97 10.64
CA ILE A 93 -17.14 -1.81 11.50
C ILE A 93 -18.64 -1.49 11.50
N GLY A 94 -19.09 -0.79 12.54
CA GLY A 94 -20.44 -0.26 12.63
C GLY A 94 -20.44 1.27 12.55
N ILE A 95 -21.38 1.89 11.85
CA ILE A 95 -21.55 3.34 11.81
C ILE A 95 -22.98 3.71 12.19
N GLY A 96 -23.14 4.63 13.14
CA GLY A 96 -24.42 5.15 13.59
C GLY A 96 -25.07 4.40 14.75
N SER A 97 -26.26 4.89 15.15
CA SER A 97 -27.07 4.32 16.24
C SER A 97 -28.55 4.25 15.82
N PRO A 98 -29.14 3.04 15.62
CA PRO A 98 -28.50 1.73 15.70
C PRO A 98 -27.37 1.56 14.67
N SER A 99 -26.41 0.73 15.02
CA SER A 99 -25.20 0.47 14.22
C SER A 99 -25.54 -0.13 12.86
N GLN A 100 -25.02 0.47 11.79
CA GLN A 100 -25.07 -0.04 10.42
C GLN A 100 -23.71 -0.66 10.08
N THR A 101 -23.67 -1.94 9.74
CA THR A 101 -22.41 -2.68 9.53
C THR A 101 -21.86 -2.48 8.12
N PHE A 102 -20.53 -2.35 8.03
CA PHE A 102 -19.77 -2.26 6.78
C PHE A 102 -18.54 -3.15 6.85
N THR A 103 -18.23 -3.83 5.75
CA THR A 103 -16.95 -4.50 5.56
C THR A 103 -15.93 -3.49 5.06
N VAL A 104 -14.79 -3.35 5.73
CA VAL A 104 -13.77 -2.36 5.36
C VAL A 104 -12.37 -2.96 5.31
N ILE A 105 -11.53 -2.35 4.48
CA ILE A 105 -10.07 -2.50 4.58
C ILE A 105 -9.58 -1.60 5.72
N PHE A 106 -8.76 -2.15 6.61
CA PHE A 106 -8.00 -1.36 7.57
C PHE A 106 -6.67 -0.98 6.94
N ASP A 107 -6.53 0.29 6.55
CA ASP A 107 -5.50 0.72 5.61
C ASP A 107 -4.50 1.69 6.26
N THR A 108 -3.26 1.25 6.49
CA THR A 108 -2.20 2.11 7.05
C THR A 108 -1.61 3.11 6.05
N GLY A 109 -1.85 2.95 4.75
CA GLY A 109 -1.39 3.90 3.73
C GLY A 109 -2.39 5.03 3.41
N SER A 110 -3.58 5.05 4.02
CA SER A 110 -4.54 6.16 3.91
C SER A 110 -5.07 6.58 5.29
N SER A 111 -5.76 7.72 5.37
CA SER A 111 -6.14 8.33 6.67
C SER A 111 -7.62 8.68 6.83
N ASN A 112 -8.42 8.51 5.77
CA ASN A 112 -9.85 8.79 5.81
C ASN A 112 -10.65 7.50 6.05
N LEU A 113 -11.73 7.62 6.81
CA LEU A 113 -12.83 6.65 6.78
C LEU A 113 -13.82 7.08 5.69
N TRP A 114 -14.23 6.15 4.83
CA TRP A 114 -15.32 6.38 3.89
C TRP A 114 -16.15 5.11 3.67
N VAL A 115 -17.44 5.30 3.43
CA VAL A 115 -18.39 4.22 3.08
C VAL A 115 -19.41 4.72 2.04
N PRO A 116 -20.07 3.82 1.29
CA PRO A 116 -21.07 4.20 0.29
C PRO A 116 -22.26 4.87 0.97
N SER A 117 -22.75 5.97 0.39
CA SER A 117 -23.93 6.69 0.90
C SER A 117 -25.21 6.11 0.33
N ALA A 118 -26.30 6.16 1.09
CA ALA A 118 -27.66 5.99 0.56
C ALA A 118 -28.01 7.02 -0.53
N LYS A 119 -27.23 8.11 -0.64
CA LYS A 119 -27.32 9.12 -1.69
C LYS A 119 -26.52 8.78 -2.96
N CYS A 120 -25.88 7.61 -3.02
CA CYS A 120 -25.20 7.12 -4.21
C CYS A 120 -26.21 6.45 -5.17
N TYR A 121 -26.68 7.21 -6.16
CA TYR A 121 -27.72 6.75 -7.10
C TYR A 121 -27.16 6.30 -8.45
N PHE A 122 -26.03 6.84 -8.88
CA PHE A 122 -25.57 6.73 -10.26
C PHE A 122 -24.36 5.80 -10.46
N SER A 123 -23.68 5.39 -9.38
CA SER A 123 -22.59 4.41 -9.47
C SER A 123 -23.12 3.00 -9.30
N VAL A 124 -22.82 2.13 -10.28
CA VAL A 124 -23.21 0.72 -10.27
C VAL A 124 -22.62 -0.01 -9.06
N ALA A 125 -21.39 0.31 -8.66
CA ALA A 125 -20.73 -0.25 -7.48
C ALA A 125 -21.58 -0.12 -6.19
N CYS A 126 -22.21 1.02 -5.96
CA CYS A 126 -23.07 1.28 -4.79
C CYS A 126 -24.36 0.42 -4.72
N TYR A 127 -24.70 -0.33 -5.78
CA TYR A 127 -25.82 -1.27 -5.75
C TYR A 127 -25.43 -2.64 -5.20
N PHE A 128 -24.13 -2.96 -5.20
CA PHE A 128 -23.60 -4.23 -4.70
C PHE A 128 -23.03 -4.13 -3.28
N HIS A 129 -22.89 -2.91 -2.75
CA HIS A 129 -22.32 -2.63 -1.43
C HIS A 129 -23.35 -2.10 -0.43
N SER A 130 -23.04 -2.29 0.86
CA SER A 130 -23.78 -1.71 1.97
C SER A 130 -23.75 -0.18 1.89
N LYS A 131 -24.85 0.47 2.25
CA LYS A 131 -24.99 1.94 2.17
C LYS A 131 -25.37 2.55 3.50
N TYR A 132 -24.65 3.60 3.89
CA TYR A 132 -24.93 4.39 5.08
C TYR A 132 -26.17 5.26 4.89
N LYS A 133 -27.10 5.13 5.84
CA LYS A 133 -28.36 5.85 5.91
C LYS A 133 -28.34 6.79 7.11
N SER A 134 -28.01 8.06 6.88
CA SER A 134 -28.01 9.09 7.93
C SER A 134 -29.37 9.26 8.61
N SER A 135 -30.48 9.06 7.87
CA SER A 135 -31.84 9.15 8.42
C SER A 135 -32.20 8.04 9.41
N GLN A 136 -31.39 6.98 9.50
CA GLN A 136 -31.61 5.85 10.41
C GLN A 136 -30.69 5.89 11.63
N SER A 137 -29.81 6.89 11.73
CA SER A 137 -28.90 7.04 12.87
C SER A 137 -29.32 8.21 13.76
N THR A 138 -29.49 7.96 15.05
CA THR A 138 -29.82 8.97 16.06
C THR A 138 -28.60 9.77 16.53
N THR A 139 -27.39 9.27 16.28
CA THR A 139 -26.12 9.92 16.64
C THR A 139 -25.49 10.68 15.47
N TYR A 140 -26.14 10.69 14.31
CA TYR A 140 -25.71 11.40 13.12
C TYR A 140 -25.69 12.92 13.33
N ASN A 141 -24.57 13.54 12.93
CA ASN A 141 -24.41 14.98 12.82
C ASN A 141 -23.97 15.35 11.40
N LYS A 142 -24.66 16.32 10.80
CA LYS A 142 -24.38 16.79 9.45
C LYS A 142 -23.13 17.67 9.43
N ASN A 143 -22.18 17.35 8.55
CA ASN A 143 -21.06 18.21 8.20
C ASN A 143 -21.28 18.82 6.79
N GLY A 144 -21.34 17.98 5.76
CA GLY A 144 -21.72 18.35 4.39
C GLY A 144 -20.59 18.92 3.52
N THR A 145 -19.38 19.07 4.05
CA THR A 145 -18.21 19.51 3.29
C THR A 145 -17.86 18.50 2.20
N SER A 146 -17.73 18.92 0.94
CA SER A 146 -17.39 18.02 -0.16
C SER A 146 -15.99 17.42 -0.01
N ALA A 147 -15.84 16.17 -0.45
CA ALA A 147 -14.58 15.44 -0.44
C ALA A 147 -14.45 14.57 -1.69
N ALA A 148 -13.24 14.42 -2.19
CA ALA A 148 -12.89 13.49 -3.25
C ALA A 148 -11.54 12.87 -2.95
N ILE A 149 -11.40 11.57 -3.22
CA ILE A 149 -10.15 10.85 -3.08
C ILE A 149 -9.88 10.14 -4.41
N GLN A 150 -8.69 10.35 -4.95
CA GLN A 150 -8.17 9.60 -6.09
C GLN A 150 -7.26 8.50 -5.56
N TYR A 151 -7.57 7.26 -5.92
CA TYR A 151 -6.68 6.11 -5.82
C TYR A 151 -6.15 5.79 -7.21
N GLY A 152 -5.15 4.91 -7.34
CA GLY A 152 -4.55 4.57 -8.64
C GLY A 152 -5.62 4.14 -9.63
N THR A 153 -6.20 2.98 -9.36
CA THR A 153 -7.18 2.39 -10.27
C THR A 153 -8.61 2.89 -10.07
N GLY A 154 -8.88 3.87 -9.19
CA GLY A 154 -10.25 4.33 -8.96
C GLY A 154 -10.41 5.60 -8.14
N ALA A 155 -11.58 6.22 -8.19
CA ALA A 155 -11.86 7.45 -7.44
C ALA A 155 -13.21 7.41 -6.74
N ILE A 156 -13.27 8.04 -5.56
CA ILE A 156 -14.53 8.27 -4.84
C ILE A 156 -14.75 9.76 -4.64
N SER A 157 -16.01 10.18 -4.68
CA SER A 157 -16.41 11.55 -4.34
C SER A 157 -17.73 11.57 -3.58
N GLY A 158 -17.85 12.55 -2.69
CA GLY A 158 -18.94 12.62 -1.74
C GLY A 158 -18.82 13.83 -0.83
N PHE A 159 -19.23 13.66 0.42
CA PHE A 159 -19.17 14.71 1.43
C PHE A 159 -18.95 14.13 2.82
N PHE A 160 -18.41 14.93 3.72
CA PHE A 160 -18.21 14.58 5.11
C PHE A 160 -19.53 14.51 5.88
N SER A 161 -19.61 13.53 6.75
CA SER A 161 -20.63 13.35 7.78
C SER A 161 -19.96 12.98 9.08
N GLN A 162 -20.64 13.18 10.20
CA GLN A 162 -20.13 12.81 11.51
C GLN A 162 -21.10 11.83 12.18
N ASP A 163 -20.58 10.75 12.75
CA ASP A 163 -21.37 9.82 13.55
C ASP A 163 -20.47 9.04 14.54
N SER A 164 -21.08 8.15 15.34
CA SER A 164 -20.36 7.18 16.14
C SER A 164 -19.95 5.98 15.28
N VAL A 165 -18.69 5.55 15.41
CA VAL A 165 -18.14 4.39 14.70
C VAL A 165 -17.76 3.32 15.71
N LYS A 166 -18.35 2.14 15.58
CA LYS A 166 -18.03 0.95 16.37
C LYS A 166 -16.94 0.14 15.67
N VAL A 167 -15.82 -0.10 16.35
CA VAL A 167 -14.71 -0.94 15.89
C VAL A 167 -14.45 -1.98 16.98
N GLY A 168 -14.72 -3.25 16.68
CA GLY A 168 -14.75 -4.30 17.71
C GLY A 168 -15.82 -3.97 18.76
N ASP A 169 -15.43 -3.96 20.04
CA ASP A 169 -16.33 -3.61 21.14
C ASP A 169 -16.29 -2.13 21.54
N VAL A 170 -15.46 -1.33 20.87
CA VAL A 170 -15.26 0.09 21.18
C VAL A 170 -16.10 0.97 20.28
N VAL A 171 -16.67 2.04 20.85
CA VAL A 171 -17.44 3.06 20.12
C VAL A 171 -16.71 4.39 20.14
N VAL A 172 -16.18 4.78 18.98
CA VAL A 172 -15.52 6.06 18.72
C VAL A 172 -16.59 7.09 18.40
N LYS A 173 -16.73 8.12 19.24
CA LYS A 173 -17.75 9.16 19.07
C LYS A 173 -17.26 10.28 18.17
N ASN A 174 -18.19 11.01 17.55
CA ASN A 174 -17.93 12.21 16.76
C ASN A 174 -16.88 12.00 15.66
N GLN A 175 -16.90 10.83 15.02
CA GLN A 175 -15.96 10.51 13.96
C GLN A 175 -16.45 11.12 12.65
N ASP A 176 -15.62 11.98 12.04
CA ASP A 176 -15.85 12.45 10.68
C ASP A 176 -15.49 11.36 9.66
N PHE A 177 -16.36 11.14 8.67
CA PHE A 177 -16.13 10.18 7.58
C PHE A 177 -16.78 10.68 6.30
N ILE A 178 -16.37 10.13 5.16
CA ILE A 178 -16.92 10.50 3.85
C ILE A 178 -18.06 9.56 3.48
N GLU A 179 -19.23 10.12 3.21
CA GLU A 179 -20.33 9.47 2.54
C GLU A 179 -20.09 9.52 1.02
N ALA A 180 -19.67 8.40 0.42
CA ALA A 180 -19.40 8.34 -1.01
C ALA A 180 -20.71 8.38 -1.81
N THR A 181 -20.85 9.37 -2.68
CA THR A 181 -22.02 9.53 -3.59
C THR A 181 -21.75 9.07 -5.01
N LYS A 182 -20.46 8.90 -5.34
CA LYS A 182 -19.98 8.39 -6.60
C LYS A 182 -18.70 7.62 -6.36
N GLU A 183 -18.71 6.36 -6.78
CA GLU A 183 -17.57 5.47 -6.89
C GLU A 183 -17.36 5.24 -8.37
N ALA A 184 -16.26 5.76 -8.90
CA ALA A 184 -15.90 5.68 -10.30
C ALA A 184 -14.71 4.72 -10.41
N SER A 185 -14.99 3.48 -10.80
CA SER A 185 -14.04 2.49 -11.37
C SER A 185 -14.64 1.08 -11.29
N ILE A 186 -14.18 0.18 -12.15
CA ILE A 186 -14.40 -1.26 -12.01
C ILE A 186 -13.79 -1.81 -10.70
N THR A 187 -12.79 -1.12 -10.12
CA THR A 187 -12.17 -1.50 -8.85
C THR A 187 -13.20 -1.66 -7.75
N PHE A 188 -14.14 -0.70 -7.63
CA PHE A 188 -15.21 -0.76 -6.65
C PHE A 188 -16.39 -1.63 -7.09
N LEU A 189 -16.46 -2.04 -8.36
CA LEU A 189 -17.48 -2.98 -8.81
C LEU A 189 -17.11 -4.43 -8.45
N ALA A 190 -15.83 -4.77 -8.58
CA ALA A 190 -15.28 -6.08 -8.24
C ALA A 190 -14.83 -6.17 -6.76
N ALA A 191 -14.83 -5.05 -6.04
CA ALA A 191 -14.48 -5.00 -4.62
C ALA A 191 -15.33 -5.97 -3.79
N LYS A 192 -14.67 -6.57 -2.79
CA LYS A 192 -15.31 -7.48 -1.82
C LYS A 192 -15.51 -6.82 -0.45
N PHE A 193 -15.41 -5.49 -0.41
CA PHE A 193 -15.47 -4.61 0.75
C PHE A 193 -16.34 -3.40 0.41
N ASP A 194 -16.99 -2.82 1.42
CA ASP A 194 -17.86 -1.66 1.24
C ASP A 194 -17.06 -0.35 1.28
N GLY A 195 -16.03 -0.24 2.12
CA GLY A 195 -15.27 0.99 2.30
C GLY A 195 -13.87 0.80 2.87
N ILE A 196 -13.24 1.89 3.28
CA ILE A 196 -11.87 1.89 3.83
C ILE A 196 -11.87 2.66 5.14
N LEU A 197 -11.19 2.11 6.15
CA LEU A 197 -10.84 2.78 7.39
C LEU A 197 -9.33 3.05 7.39
N GLY A 198 -8.97 4.30 7.12
CA GLY A 198 -7.58 4.75 7.15
C GLY A 198 -6.98 4.78 8.56
N LEU A 199 -5.78 4.22 8.71
CA LEU A 199 -4.96 4.13 9.92
C LEU A 199 -3.63 4.90 9.79
N GLY A 200 -3.46 5.67 8.72
CA GLY A 200 -2.37 6.62 8.53
C GLY A 200 -2.48 7.87 9.41
N PHE A 201 -1.59 8.84 9.17
CA PHE A 201 -1.54 10.07 9.95
C PHE A 201 -2.40 11.19 9.33
N GLN A 202 -2.91 12.10 10.17
CA GLN A 202 -3.84 13.15 9.74
C GLN A 202 -3.29 14.07 8.63
N GLU A 203 -1.97 14.19 8.47
CA GLU A 203 -1.32 15.03 7.46
C GLU A 203 -1.79 14.73 6.03
N ILE A 204 -2.07 13.46 5.72
CA ILE A 204 -2.55 13.01 4.40
C ILE A 204 -4.08 12.81 4.35
N SER A 205 -4.79 13.16 5.42
CA SER A 205 -6.26 13.09 5.45
C SER A 205 -6.86 14.20 4.57
N VAL A 206 -7.71 13.80 3.62
CA VAL A 206 -8.54 14.72 2.85
C VAL A 206 -9.43 15.51 3.81
N GLY A 207 -9.53 16.81 3.59
CA GLY A 207 -10.26 17.72 4.47
C GLY A 207 -9.65 17.88 5.88
N LYS A 208 -8.44 17.34 6.12
CA LYS A 208 -7.78 17.29 7.44
C LYS A 208 -8.66 16.67 8.52
N ALA A 209 -9.54 15.74 8.13
CA ALA A 209 -10.40 15.01 9.07
C ALA A 209 -9.54 14.19 10.05
N VAL A 210 -9.93 14.17 11.33
CA VAL A 210 -9.21 13.42 12.37
C VAL A 210 -9.43 11.91 12.12
N PRO A 211 -8.37 11.09 11.95
CA PRO A 211 -8.52 9.66 11.74
C PRO A 211 -9.16 8.93 12.92
N VAL A 212 -9.77 7.77 12.67
CA VAL A 212 -10.42 6.93 13.71
C VAL A 212 -9.47 6.62 14.85
N TRP A 213 -8.24 6.22 14.53
CA TRP A 213 -7.21 5.91 15.51
C TRP A 213 -6.90 7.09 16.47
N TYR A 214 -6.83 8.31 15.93
CA TYR A 214 -6.56 9.51 16.75
C TYR A 214 -7.70 9.74 17.74
N ASN A 215 -8.95 9.57 17.29
CA ASN A 215 -10.11 9.66 18.16
C ASN A 215 -10.15 8.54 19.20
N MET A 216 -9.73 7.30 18.87
CA MET A 216 -9.61 6.21 19.85
C MET A 216 -8.63 6.56 20.98
N VAL A 217 -7.44 7.05 20.62
CA VAL A 217 -6.41 7.47 21.59
C VAL A 217 -6.91 8.66 22.42
N ASN A 218 -7.43 9.71 21.78
CA ASN A 218 -7.88 10.92 22.47
C ASN A 218 -9.08 10.69 23.39
N GLN A 219 -9.94 9.72 23.07
CA GLN A 219 -11.10 9.36 23.90
C GLN A 219 -10.75 8.33 24.99
N GLY A 220 -9.49 7.91 25.11
CA GLY A 220 -9.04 6.94 26.12
C GLY A 220 -9.63 5.55 25.92
N LEU A 221 -9.87 5.15 24.67
CA LEU A 221 -10.53 3.88 24.34
C LEU A 221 -9.54 2.71 24.17
N VAL A 222 -8.25 2.97 24.32
CA VAL A 222 -7.16 2.00 24.19
C VAL A 222 -6.14 2.20 25.30
N ASN A 223 -5.50 1.12 25.76
CA ASN A 223 -4.53 1.15 26.85
C ASN A 223 -3.19 1.77 26.42
N GLU A 224 -2.66 1.30 25.30
CA GLU A 224 -1.40 1.77 24.74
C GLU A 224 -1.65 2.47 23.39
N PRO A 225 -0.89 3.51 23.04
CA PRO A 225 -0.97 4.18 21.75
C PRO A 225 -0.24 3.35 20.67
N VAL A 226 -0.58 2.07 20.55
CA VAL A 226 -0.05 1.14 19.56
C VAL A 226 -1.19 0.32 18.96
N PHE A 227 -1.03 -0.11 17.70
CA PHE A 227 -1.85 -1.15 17.10
C PHE A 227 -0.98 -2.11 16.30
N SER A 228 -1.43 -3.35 16.11
CA SER A 228 -0.64 -4.36 15.42
C SER A 228 -1.47 -5.27 14.52
N PHE A 229 -0.83 -5.75 13.47
CA PHE A 229 -1.39 -6.71 12.53
C PHE A 229 -0.67 -8.06 12.62
N TRP A 230 -1.48 -9.10 12.70
CA TRP A 230 -1.12 -10.46 12.35
C TRP A 230 -1.98 -10.88 11.17
N LEU A 231 -1.36 -11.13 10.01
CA LEU A 231 -2.07 -11.53 8.80
C LEU A 231 -1.77 -13.00 8.54
N ASN A 232 -2.75 -13.87 8.80
CA ASN A 232 -2.57 -15.30 8.65
C ASN A 232 -2.40 -15.66 7.17
N ARG A 233 -1.30 -16.34 6.87
CA ARG A 233 -0.98 -16.77 5.52
C ARG A 233 -1.64 -18.09 5.16
N ASP A 234 -2.09 -18.88 6.13
CA ASP A 234 -2.81 -20.13 5.89
C ASP A 234 -4.06 -19.87 5.07
N THR A 235 -4.13 -20.51 3.91
CA THR A 235 -5.22 -20.37 2.95
C THR A 235 -6.35 -21.37 3.16
N GLU A 236 -6.16 -22.33 4.07
CA GLU A 236 -7.10 -23.41 4.40
C GLU A 236 -7.76 -23.20 5.77
N GLY A 237 -7.22 -22.29 6.59
CA GLY A 237 -7.78 -21.91 7.89
C GLY A 237 -8.97 -20.94 7.79
N GLU A 238 -9.85 -20.98 8.80
CA GLU A 238 -11.00 -20.06 8.91
C GLU A 238 -10.59 -18.65 9.38
N GLU A 239 -9.45 -18.53 10.08
CA GLU A 239 -8.92 -17.27 10.60
C GLU A 239 -8.01 -16.59 9.56
N GLY A 240 -8.47 -15.46 9.01
CA GLY A 240 -7.65 -14.66 8.09
C GLY A 240 -6.57 -13.85 8.81
N GLY A 241 -6.76 -13.46 10.06
CA GLY A 241 -5.80 -12.68 10.83
C GLY A 241 -6.47 -11.91 11.95
N GLU A 242 -5.70 -11.06 12.64
CA GLU A 242 -6.19 -10.21 13.71
C GLU A 242 -5.51 -8.84 13.66
N LEU A 243 -6.31 -7.78 13.71
CA LEU A 243 -5.88 -6.42 14.02
C LEU A 243 -6.16 -6.15 15.50
N VAL A 244 -5.18 -5.62 16.21
CA VAL A 244 -5.29 -5.32 17.65
C VAL A 244 -5.02 -3.83 17.85
N PHE A 245 -5.97 -3.12 18.45
CA PHE A 245 -5.73 -1.77 18.96
C PHE A 245 -5.45 -1.81 20.46
N GLY A 246 -4.49 -1.02 20.91
CA GLY A 246 -4.18 -0.86 22.33
C GLY A 246 -3.10 -1.77 22.89
N GLY A 247 -2.38 -2.51 22.04
CA GLY A 247 -1.30 -3.40 22.44
C GLY A 247 -0.92 -4.41 21.35
N VAL A 248 -0.28 -5.50 21.77
CA VAL A 248 0.18 -6.60 20.92
C VAL A 248 -0.19 -7.95 21.56
N VAL A 249 -0.28 -9.00 20.74
CA VAL A 249 -0.62 -10.35 21.19
C VAL A 249 0.59 -11.25 21.01
N SER A 250 1.14 -11.75 22.12
CA SER A 250 2.38 -12.54 22.13
C SER A 250 2.32 -13.79 21.24
N ASP A 251 1.14 -14.40 21.14
CA ASP A 251 0.96 -15.67 20.41
C ASP A 251 1.03 -15.49 18.89
N HIS A 252 1.03 -14.24 18.39
CA HIS A 252 1.07 -13.93 16.97
C HIS A 252 2.47 -13.69 16.42
N PHE A 253 3.51 -13.72 17.26
CA PHE A 253 4.88 -13.53 16.81
C PHE A 253 5.91 -14.32 17.61
N LYS A 254 7.11 -14.46 17.03
CA LYS A 254 8.27 -15.11 17.65
C LYS A 254 9.42 -14.11 17.77
N GLY A 255 10.13 -14.18 18.90
CA GLY A 255 11.26 -13.30 19.19
C GLY A 255 10.84 -11.86 19.50
N GLU A 256 11.72 -10.90 19.19
CA GLU A 256 11.50 -9.48 19.46
C GLU A 256 11.30 -8.68 18.16
N HIS A 257 10.51 -7.61 18.25
CA HIS A 257 10.33 -6.67 17.13
C HIS A 257 11.60 -5.84 16.92
N THR A 258 12.02 -5.73 15.67
CA THR A 258 13.00 -4.72 15.25
C THR A 258 12.25 -3.43 14.93
N TYR A 259 12.50 -2.39 15.73
CA TYR A 259 11.83 -1.10 15.57
C TYR A 259 12.66 -0.10 14.76
N VAL A 260 12.00 0.60 13.86
CA VAL A 260 12.55 1.71 13.07
C VAL A 260 11.67 2.95 13.21
N PRO A 261 12.26 4.16 13.34
CA PRO A 261 11.49 5.39 13.52
C PRO A 261 10.75 5.78 12.24
N VAL A 262 9.61 6.44 12.40
CA VAL A 262 8.90 7.06 11.28
C VAL A 262 9.69 8.27 10.79
N THR A 263 10.02 8.30 9.50
CA THR A 263 10.85 9.36 8.89
C THR A 263 10.03 10.55 8.40
N GLN A 264 8.77 10.32 7.99
CA GLN A 264 7.87 11.35 7.50
C GLN A 264 6.45 11.13 8.01
N LYS A 265 5.98 12.01 8.91
CA LYS A 265 4.59 11.98 9.39
C LYS A 265 3.63 12.29 8.25
N GLY A 266 2.63 11.43 8.13
CA GLY A 266 1.74 11.30 6.98
C GLY A 266 1.53 9.82 6.68
N TYR A 267 2.64 9.13 6.43
CA TYR A 267 2.67 7.69 6.19
C TYR A 267 3.43 6.97 7.31
N TRP A 268 3.22 5.67 7.44
CA TRP A 268 4.06 4.80 8.27
C TRP A 268 5.37 4.46 7.53
N GLN A 269 6.10 5.52 7.18
CA GLN A 269 7.33 5.48 6.38
C GLN A 269 8.56 5.39 7.28
N PHE A 270 9.54 4.57 6.90
CA PHE A 270 10.82 4.41 7.61
C PHE A 270 11.99 4.24 6.62
N GLU A 271 13.21 4.40 7.10
CA GLU A 271 14.42 4.12 6.31
C GLU A 271 14.64 2.60 6.16
N MET A 272 15.05 2.20 4.97
CA MET A 272 15.39 0.83 4.58
C MET A 272 16.76 0.83 3.90
N ALA A 273 17.66 -0.05 4.34
CA ALA A 273 19.06 0.03 3.96
C ALA A 273 19.38 -0.62 2.61
N ASP A 274 18.76 -1.75 2.27
CA ASP A 274 18.99 -2.40 0.97
C ASP A 274 17.92 -3.47 0.67
N VAL A 275 17.88 -3.89 -0.59
CA VAL A 275 17.16 -5.08 -1.06
C VAL A 275 18.16 -6.08 -1.61
N LEU A 276 18.07 -7.32 -1.13
CA LEU A 276 18.98 -8.41 -1.48
C LEU A 276 18.23 -9.48 -2.29
N ILE A 277 18.91 -10.07 -3.27
CA ILE A 277 18.46 -11.23 -4.02
C ILE A 277 19.48 -12.33 -3.79
N ASP A 278 19.09 -13.44 -3.16
CA ASP A 278 20.00 -14.52 -2.74
C ASP A 278 21.16 -14.03 -1.85
N GLY A 279 20.85 -13.11 -0.93
CA GLY A 279 21.84 -12.48 -0.04
C GLY A 279 22.71 -11.41 -0.71
N GLU A 280 22.53 -11.14 -2.00
CA GLU A 280 23.35 -10.21 -2.77
C GLU A 280 22.65 -8.87 -3.01
N THR A 281 23.38 -7.77 -2.83
CA THR A 281 22.84 -6.41 -3.05
C THR A 281 22.32 -6.19 -4.48
N THR A 282 21.22 -5.46 -4.58
CA THR A 282 20.70 -4.96 -5.86
C THR A 282 21.38 -3.68 -6.33
N GLY A 283 22.23 -3.08 -5.47
CA GLY A 283 23.01 -1.88 -5.72
C GLY A 283 22.20 -0.57 -5.68
N TYR A 284 20.91 -0.62 -6.00
CA TYR A 284 20.06 0.56 -6.13
C TYR A 284 19.74 1.21 -4.77
N CYS A 285 19.35 0.42 -3.77
CA CYS A 285 18.98 0.94 -2.45
C CYS A 285 20.18 1.10 -1.50
N SER A 286 21.42 0.89 -1.95
CA SER A 286 22.59 0.84 -1.07
C SER A 286 22.92 2.15 -0.33
N ASP A 287 22.48 3.29 -0.87
CA ASP A 287 22.59 4.60 -0.21
C ASP A 287 21.36 4.94 0.67
N GLY A 288 20.48 3.96 0.87
CA GLY A 288 19.21 4.09 1.58
C GLY A 288 18.02 4.27 0.63
N CYS A 289 16.98 3.48 0.88
CA CYS A 289 15.65 3.63 0.32
C CYS A 289 14.67 3.93 1.46
N LYS A 290 13.50 4.47 1.13
CA LYS A 290 12.39 4.57 2.07
C LYS A 290 11.45 3.40 1.87
N ALA A 291 10.72 3.02 2.91
CA ALA A 291 9.67 2.03 2.83
C ALA A 291 8.44 2.45 3.64
N ILE A 292 7.24 2.08 3.19
CA ILE A 292 5.97 2.23 3.91
C ILE A 292 5.40 0.85 4.19
N ALA A 293 5.00 0.59 5.42
CA ALA A 293 4.19 -0.58 5.76
C ALA A 293 2.71 -0.28 5.49
N ASP A 294 2.12 -0.93 4.49
CA ASP A 294 0.79 -0.62 3.97
C ASP A 294 -0.13 -1.84 3.96
N SER A 295 -0.97 -1.98 5.00
CA SER A 295 -1.96 -3.07 5.09
C SER A 295 -3.12 -2.93 4.08
N GLY A 296 -3.19 -1.82 3.34
CA GLY A 296 -4.20 -1.60 2.30
C GLY A 296 -3.85 -2.21 0.95
N THR A 297 -2.65 -2.80 0.79
CA THR A 297 -2.20 -3.44 -0.45
C THR A 297 -1.55 -4.79 -0.16
N SER A 298 -1.64 -5.72 -1.11
CA SER A 298 -1.03 -7.04 -0.93
C SER A 298 0.34 -7.17 -1.56
N LEU A 299 0.59 -6.51 -2.69
CA LEU A 299 1.86 -6.62 -3.43
C LEU A 299 2.98 -5.78 -2.78
N LEU A 300 4.21 -6.16 -3.10
CA LEU A 300 5.41 -5.38 -2.81
C LEU A 300 5.67 -4.44 -3.99
N ALA A 301 5.55 -3.13 -3.77
CA ALA A 301 5.81 -2.15 -4.81
C ALA A 301 7.20 -1.52 -4.61
N GLY A 302 8.01 -1.42 -5.65
CA GLY A 302 9.34 -0.82 -5.56
C GLY A 302 9.92 -0.39 -6.90
N PRO A 303 11.13 0.20 -6.89
CA PRO A 303 11.74 0.80 -8.08
C PRO A 303 11.90 -0.21 -9.22
N THR A 304 11.55 0.21 -10.44
CA THR A 304 11.61 -0.62 -11.65
C THR A 304 12.99 -1.26 -11.84
N THR A 305 14.06 -0.53 -11.51
CA THR A 305 15.45 -1.02 -11.56
C THR A 305 15.68 -2.26 -10.71
N VAL A 306 15.02 -2.37 -9.55
CA VAL A 306 15.14 -3.51 -8.64
C VAL A 306 14.17 -4.62 -9.04
N ILE A 307 12.91 -4.28 -9.36
CA ILE A 307 11.90 -5.27 -9.77
C ILE A 307 12.35 -6.01 -11.03
N THR A 308 13.03 -5.34 -11.97
CA THR A 308 13.61 -5.99 -13.16
C THR A 308 14.65 -7.05 -12.80
N GLN A 309 15.53 -6.77 -11.82
CA GLN A 309 16.51 -7.74 -11.33
C GLN A 309 15.82 -8.94 -10.65
N ILE A 310 14.77 -8.68 -9.85
CA ILE A 310 13.96 -9.72 -9.20
C ILE A 310 13.27 -10.59 -10.27
N ASN A 311 12.56 -9.99 -11.23
CA ASN A 311 11.87 -10.68 -12.31
C ASN A 311 12.82 -11.60 -13.09
N HIS A 312 14.02 -11.12 -13.40
CA HIS A 312 15.05 -11.93 -14.03
C HIS A 312 15.46 -13.11 -13.15
N ALA A 313 15.72 -12.89 -11.85
CA ALA A 313 16.19 -13.91 -10.93
C ALA A 313 15.15 -15.00 -10.63
N ILE A 314 13.86 -14.65 -10.60
CA ILE A 314 12.75 -15.59 -10.34
C ILE A 314 12.15 -16.17 -11.63
N GLY A 315 12.67 -15.77 -12.80
CA GLY A 315 12.16 -16.21 -14.11
C GLY A 315 10.79 -15.66 -14.49
N ALA A 316 10.37 -14.53 -13.89
CA ALA A 316 9.08 -13.92 -14.17
C ALA A 316 9.01 -13.32 -15.58
N SER A 317 7.85 -13.44 -16.21
CA SER A 317 7.54 -12.78 -17.47
C SER A 317 7.63 -11.25 -17.32
N GLY A 318 8.28 -10.61 -18.28
CA GLY A 318 8.36 -9.17 -18.40
C GLY A 318 8.06 -8.71 -19.83
N VAL A 319 8.19 -7.42 -20.07
CA VAL A 319 8.06 -6.78 -21.37
C VAL A 319 9.45 -6.50 -21.93
N ILE A 320 9.62 -6.75 -23.23
CA ILE A 320 10.85 -6.43 -23.94
C ILE A 320 10.86 -4.94 -24.26
N SER A 321 11.80 -4.19 -23.70
CA SER A 321 12.02 -2.79 -24.12
C SER A 321 13.08 -2.72 -25.21
N GLN A 322 12.66 -2.21 -26.37
CA GLN A 322 13.56 -1.96 -27.50
C GLN A 322 14.50 -0.78 -27.20
N GLU A 323 14.04 0.20 -26.44
CA GLU A 323 14.80 1.37 -26.00
C GLU A 323 15.94 0.94 -25.09
N CYS A 324 15.66 0.07 -24.12
CA CYS A 324 16.67 -0.53 -23.25
C CYS A 324 17.70 -1.31 -24.07
N LYS A 325 17.26 -2.18 -24.99
CA LYS A 325 18.17 -2.95 -25.85
C LYS A 325 19.04 -2.05 -26.73
N ALA A 326 18.43 -1.06 -27.40
CA ALA A 326 19.16 -0.11 -28.22
C ALA A 326 20.18 0.70 -27.41
N MET A 327 19.84 1.10 -26.19
CA MET A 327 20.76 1.79 -25.28
C MET A 327 21.95 0.89 -24.92
N VAL A 328 21.71 -0.38 -24.57
CA VAL A 328 22.78 -1.35 -24.26
C VAL A 328 23.67 -1.57 -25.48
N ASP A 329 23.08 -1.78 -26.66
CA ASP A 329 23.83 -2.04 -27.89
C ASP A 329 24.68 -0.84 -28.32
N GLN A 330 24.16 0.38 -28.17
CA GLN A 330 24.84 1.59 -28.64
C GLN A 330 25.81 2.18 -27.62
N TYR A 331 25.48 2.15 -26.33
CA TYR A 331 26.21 2.87 -25.28
C TYR A 331 26.74 1.97 -24.17
N GLY A 332 26.37 0.69 -24.12
CA GLY A 332 26.69 -0.19 -22.99
C GLY A 332 28.19 -0.30 -22.71
N LYS A 333 29.01 -0.41 -23.77
CA LYS A 333 30.47 -0.44 -23.63
C LYS A 333 31.04 0.87 -23.09
N THR A 334 30.57 2.00 -23.63
CA THR A 334 30.98 3.34 -23.17
C THR A 334 30.63 3.56 -21.70
N ILE A 335 29.42 3.16 -21.28
CA ILE A 335 29.00 3.22 -19.87
C ILE A 335 29.94 2.40 -18.99
N LEU A 336 30.27 1.18 -19.41
CA LEU A 336 31.17 0.30 -18.65
C LEU A 336 32.59 0.88 -18.54
N GLU A 337 33.13 1.41 -19.64
CA GLU A 337 34.43 2.08 -19.65
C GLU A 337 34.45 3.30 -18.70
N MET A 338 33.38 4.10 -18.68
CA MET A 338 33.23 5.22 -17.76
C MET A 338 33.14 4.77 -16.30
N LEU A 339 32.43 3.68 -16.01
CA LEU A 339 32.36 3.10 -14.66
C LEU A 339 33.72 2.58 -14.20
N VAL A 340 34.48 1.90 -15.07
CA VAL A 340 35.84 1.43 -14.79
C VAL A 340 36.81 2.61 -14.59
N ALA A 341 36.62 3.71 -15.31
CA ALA A 341 37.33 4.97 -15.13
C ALA A 341 36.93 5.74 -13.86
N GLN A 342 36.06 5.17 -13.01
CA GLN A 342 35.57 5.78 -11.77
C GLN A 342 34.79 7.08 -11.97
N THR A 343 34.14 7.24 -13.12
CA THR A 343 33.17 8.32 -13.33
C THR A 343 32.00 8.13 -12.36
N GLN A 344 31.50 9.25 -11.82
CA GLN A 344 30.35 9.22 -10.91
C GLN A 344 29.11 8.66 -11.65
N PRO A 345 28.49 7.56 -11.16
CA PRO A 345 27.39 6.89 -11.85
C PRO A 345 26.25 7.83 -12.28
N GLN A 346 25.89 8.77 -11.40
CA GLN A 346 24.80 9.74 -11.60
C GLN A 346 25.05 10.68 -12.79
N GLN A 347 26.32 10.89 -13.16
CA GLN A 347 26.70 11.81 -14.23
C GLN A 347 26.85 11.12 -15.58
N ILE A 348 26.97 9.79 -15.62
CA ILE A 348 27.32 9.04 -16.84
C ILE A 348 26.32 9.31 -17.97
N CYS A 349 25.03 9.16 -17.70
CA CYS A 349 24.00 9.32 -18.73
C CYS A 349 23.89 10.76 -19.24
N SER A 350 24.20 11.75 -18.40
CA SER A 350 24.29 13.16 -18.82
C SER A 350 25.52 13.44 -19.67
N GLN A 351 26.68 12.85 -19.34
CA GLN A 351 27.92 13.01 -20.09
C GLN A 351 27.86 12.32 -21.47
N ILE A 352 27.11 11.22 -21.58
CA ILE A 352 26.83 10.57 -22.86
C ILE A 352 25.81 11.38 -23.69
N GLY A 353 25.08 12.31 -23.07
CA GLY A 353 24.07 13.15 -23.72
C GLY A 353 22.68 12.49 -23.82
N LEU A 354 22.45 11.39 -23.10
CA LEU A 354 21.16 10.72 -23.01
C LEU A 354 20.24 11.36 -21.98
N CYS A 355 20.79 12.02 -20.95
CA CYS A 355 20.03 12.75 -19.96
C CYS A 355 20.36 14.25 -20.02
N THR A 356 19.36 15.09 -19.79
CA THR A 356 19.52 16.55 -19.74
C THR A 356 20.16 17.04 -18.43
N PHE A 357 20.00 16.29 -17.34
CA PHE A 357 20.49 16.62 -16.01
C PHE A 357 21.48 15.58 -15.48
N ASP A 358 22.39 16.02 -14.61
CA ASP A 358 23.52 15.25 -14.06
C ASP A 358 23.21 14.60 -12.70
N GLY A 359 21.94 14.54 -12.31
CA GLY A 359 21.47 14.01 -11.03
C GLY A 359 21.77 14.89 -9.80
N THR A 360 22.39 16.06 -9.94
CA THR A 360 22.77 16.93 -8.79
C THR A 360 21.70 17.96 -8.39
N ARG A 361 20.63 18.09 -9.20
CA ARG A 361 19.48 18.96 -8.90
C ARG A 361 18.22 18.11 -8.83
N GLY A 362 17.59 18.10 -7.65
CA GLY A 362 16.27 17.50 -7.48
C GLY A 362 15.30 18.06 -8.52
N VAL A 363 14.66 17.16 -9.25
CA VAL A 363 13.72 17.50 -10.33
C VAL A 363 12.54 18.25 -9.72
N SER A 364 12.57 19.57 -9.76
CA SER A 364 11.35 20.36 -9.89
C SER A 364 10.99 20.32 -11.37
N MET A 365 10.01 19.49 -11.73
CA MET A 365 9.30 19.65 -13.00
C MET A 365 8.54 20.97 -12.94
N GLY A 366 9.24 22.07 -13.25
CA GLY A 366 8.76 23.41 -12.95
C GLY A 366 9.44 24.52 -13.72
N ILE A 367 10.00 24.27 -14.91
CA ILE A 367 10.22 25.32 -15.92
C ILE A 367 9.94 24.72 -17.30
N GLU A 368 8.78 25.05 -17.84
CA GLU A 368 8.45 24.91 -19.25
C GLU A 368 9.36 25.87 -20.04
N SER A 369 10.44 25.34 -20.62
CA SER A 369 11.19 26.05 -21.67
C SER A 369 10.26 26.17 -22.88
N VAL A 370 9.77 27.39 -23.14
CA VAL A 370 8.75 27.70 -24.17
C VAL A 370 9.30 27.58 -25.61
N VAL A 371 10.35 26.79 -25.84
CA VAL A 371 10.88 26.51 -27.18
C VAL A 371 11.38 25.07 -27.20
N ASP A 372 10.52 24.15 -27.64
CA ASP A 372 10.83 22.93 -28.43
C ASP A 372 9.73 21.87 -28.23
N THR A 373 8.53 22.19 -28.71
CA THR A 373 7.46 21.22 -28.87
C THR A 373 7.77 20.29 -30.05
N SER A 374 8.22 19.05 -29.80
CA SER A 374 7.79 17.81 -30.50
C SER A 374 8.75 16.60 -30.45
N SER A 375 9.90 16.65 -29.74
CA SER A 375 10.88 15.53 -29.70
C SER A 375 11.15 14.87 -28.32
N ASP A 376 10.49 15.30 -27.24
CA ASP A 376 10.98 15.08 -25.87
C ASP A 376 10.65 13.70 -25.24
N GLY A 377 9.70 12.94 -25.79
CA GLY A 377 9.29 11.65 -25.19
C GLY A 377 10.28 10.50 -25.38
N LEU A 378 11.09 10.53 -26.44
CA LEU A 378 12.07 9.48 -26.75
C LEU A 378 13.41 9.69 -26.03
N HIS A 379 13.76 10.95 -25.76
CA HIS A 379 14.99 11.30 -25.03
C HIS A 379 14.88 10.90 -23.55
N ASP A 380 13.71 11.11 -22.95
CA ASP A 380 13.42 10.75 -21.55
C ASP A 380 13.40 9.22 -21.29
N THR A 381 12.89 8.43 -22.24
CA THR A 381 12.90 6.96 -22.12
C THR A 381 14.30 6.37 -22.27
N MET A 382 15.12 6.92 -23.16
CA MET A 382 16.53 6.53 -23.29
C MET A 382 17.36 6.95 -22.06
N CYS A 383 17.06 8.11 -21.47
CA CYS A 383 17.66 8.54 -20.21
C CYS A 383 17.37 7.52 -19.10
N THR A 384 16.09 7.19 -18.89
CA THR A 384 15.66 6.22 -17.86
C THR A 384 16.31 4.85 -18.08
N ALA A 385 16.36 4.36 -19.33
CA ALA A 385 17.05 3.11 -19.65
C ALA A 385 18.55 3.15 -19.31
N CYS A 386 19.22 4.26 -19.62
CA CYS A 386 20.62 4.46 -19.28
C CYS A 386 20.86 4.44 -17.77
N GLU A 387 20.06 5.18 -16.99
CA GLU A 387 20.21 5.24 -15.53
C GLU A 387 20.05 3.85 -14.89
N MET A 388 19.06 3.07 -15.34
CA MET A 388 18.90 1.69 -14.89
C MET A 388 20.10 0.82 -15.23
N ALA A 389 20.61 0.92 -16.46
CA ALA A 389 21.76 0.12 -16.91
C ALA A 389 23.05 0.50 -16.18
N VAL A 390 23.28 1.77 -15.88
CA VAL A 390 24.41 2.22 -15.05
C VAL A 390 24.39 1.50 -13.70
N VAL A 391 23.22 1.44 -13.04
CA VAL A 391 23.08 0.73 -11.76
C VAL A 391 23.36 -0.77 -11.91
N TRP A 392 22.77 -1.42 -12.92
CA TRP A 392 22.97 -2.85 -13.16
C TRP A 392 24.43 -3.20 -13.48
N MET A 393 25.09 -2.41 -14.33
CA MET A 393 26.50 -2.57 -14.69
C MET A 393 27.40 -2.34 -13.49
N GLN A 394 27.16 -1.27 -12.71
CA GLN A 394 27.93 -0.99 -11.50
C GLN A 394 27.83 -2.13 -10.49
N ASN A 395 26.63 -2.69 -10.32
CA ASN A 395 26.42 -3.81 -9.41
C ASN A 395 27.18 -5.07 -9.85
N LYS A 396 27.22 -5.38 -11.16
CA LYS A 396 27.99 -6.52 -11.68
C LYS A 396 29.50 -6.29 -11.70
N LEU A 397 29.96 -5.06 -11.92
CA LEU A 397 31.38 -4.69 -11.82
C LEU A 397 31.95 -4.96 -10.43
N ARG A 398 31.18 -4.68 -9.36
CA ARG A 398 31.58 -5.01 -7.98
C ARG A 398 31.85 -6.50 -7.76
N LYS A 399 31.35 -7.37 -8.64
CA LYS A 399 31.52 -8.83 -8.60
C LYS A 399 32.63 -9.35 -9.52
N ASN A 400 33.47 -8.46 -10.08
CA ASN A 400 34.57 -8.81 -10.98
C ASN A 400 34.12 -9.65 -12.20
N GLN A 401 32.90 -9.43 -12.72
CA GLN A 401 32.43 -10.06 -13.95
C GLN A 401 33.11 -9.43 -15.18
N THR A 402 33.19 -10.20 -16.27
CA THR A 402 33.79 -9.70 -17.53
C THR A 402 32.85 -8.74 -18.26
N GLU A 403 33.40 -7.86 -19.11
CA GLU A 403 32.62 -6.93 -19.95
C GLU A 403 31.48 -7.64 -20.69
N ASP A 404 31.78 -8.74 -21.40
CA ASP A 404 30.79 -9.51 -22.15
C ASP A 404 29.69 -10.11 -21.25
N GLN A 405 30.04 -10.59 -20.05
CA GLN A 405 29.07 -11.12 -19.09
C GLN A 405 28.12 -10.02 -18.59
N ILE A 406 28.67 -8.83 -18.32
CA ILE A 406 27.90 -7.69 -17.85
C ILE A 406 26.94 -7.21 -18.92
N LEU A 407 27.42 -6.98 -20.15
CA LEU A 407 26.58 -6.52 -21.26
C LEU A 407 25.48 -7.53 -21.58
N ASN A 408 25.80 -8.83 -21.62
CA ASN A 408 24.79 -9.86 -21.83
C ASN A 408 23.75 -9.90 -20.70
N TYR A 409 24.18 -9.76 -19.44
CA TYR A 409 23.26 -9.70 -18.30
C TYR A 409 22.30 -8.50 -18.40
N VAL A 410 22.82 -7.30 -18.66
CA VAL A 410 22.01 -6.08 -18.80
C VAL A 410 21.04 -6.22 -19.98
N ASN A 411 21.48 -6.79 -21.10
CA ASN A 411 20.60 -7.07 -22.24
C ASN A 411 19.47 -8.05 -21.87
N GLN A 412 19.74 -9.07 -21.05
CA GLN A 412 18.71 -9.99 -20.55
C GLN A 412 17.74 -9.31 -19.57
N LEU A 413 18.18 -8.29 -18.82
CA LEU A 413 17.27 -7.48 -17.99
C LEU A 413 16.31 -6.64 -18.84
N CYS A 414 16.75 -6.15 -20.01
CA CYS A 414 15.86 -5.45 -20.95
C CYS A 414 14.70 -6.32 -21.48
N ASP A 415 14.79 -7.66 -21.36
CA ASP A 415 13.70 -8.61 -21.68
C ASP A 415 12.74 -8.86 -20.50
N ARG A 416 13.04 -8.33 -19.32
CA ARG A 416 12.38 -8.64 -18.05
C ARG A 416 11.81 -7.41 -17.35
N LEU A 417 11.70 -6.29 -18.08
CA LEU A 417 11.10 -5.09 -17.52
C LEU A 417 9.66 -5.38 -17.05
N PRO A 418 9.25 -4.83 -15.90
CA PRO A 418 7.90 -4.99 -15.38
C PRO A 418 6.85 -4.60 -16.40
N SER A 419 5.77 -5.39 -16.46
CA SER A 419 4.63 -5.07 -17.31
C SER A 419 3.93 -3.81 -16.78
N PRO A 420 3.47 -2.88 -17.64
CA PRO A 420 2.64 -1.75 -17.21
C PRO A 420 1.31 -2.21 -16.60
N ASN A 421 0.90 -3.46 -16.87
CA ASN A 421 -0.27 -4.08 -16.24
C ASN A 421 0.01 -4.65 -14.84
N GLY A 422 1.18 -4.34 -14.26
CA GLY A 422 1.52 -4.62 -12.85
C GLY A 422 1.84 -6.06 -12.49
N GLU A 423 1.49 -7.02 -13.35
CA GLU A 423 1.64 -8.46 -13.08
C GLU A 423 2.75 -9.12 -13.91
N SER A 424 3.57 -9.93 -13.24
CA SER A 424 4.60 -10.76 -13.85
C SER A 424 4.36 -12.23 -13.52
N ALA A 425 3.90 -13.00 -14.51
CA ALA A 425 3.66 -14.44 -14.33
C ALA A 425 4.97 -15.21 -14.13
N VAL A 426 4.97 -16.22 -13.26
CA VAL A 426 6.10 -17.13 -13.02
C VAL A 426 5.66 -18.59 -13.20
N ASP A 427 6.61 -19.47 -13.46
CA ASP A 427 6.33 -20.91 -13.49
C ASP A 427 6.10 -21.44 -12.07
N CYS A 428 4.91 -22.00 -11.81
CA CYS A 428 4.59 -22.63 -10.53
C CYS A 428 5.48 -23.84 -10.21
N GLY A 429 6.09 -24.47 -11.20
CA GLY A 429 7.00 -25.61 -11.00
C GLY A 429 8.39 -25.21 -10.50
N SER A 430 8.80 -23.95 -10.70
CA SER A 430 10.16 -23.50 -10.44
C SER A 430 10.37 -22.83 -9.09
N LEU A 431 9.34 -22.71 -8.23
CA LEU A 431 9.42 -22.04 -6.93
C LEU A 431 10.61 -22.50 -6.08
N SER A 432 10.85 -23.81 -6.02
CA SER A 432 11.96 -24.39 -5.23
C SER A 432 13.37 -23.98 -5.69
N SER A 433 13.49 -23.45 -6.91
CA SER A 433 14.76 -22.98 -7.50
C SER A 433 14.91 -21.47 -7.47
N MET A 434 13.86 -20.74 -7.07
CA MET A 434 13.92 -19.28 -7.00
C MET A 434 14.70 -18.85 -5.74
N PRO A 435 15.41 -17.71 -5.79
CA PRO A 435 16.16 -17.20 -4.65
C PRO A 435 15.26 -16.57 -3.59
N ASN A 436 15.73 -16.50 -2.35
CA ASN A 436 15.12 -15.61 -1.37
C ASN A 436 15.30 -14.14 -1.79
N VAL A 437 14.31 -13.30 -1.52
CA VAL A 437 14.42 -11.84 -1.61
C VAL A 437 14.33 -11.27 -0.21
N SER A 438 15.24 -10.38 0.14
CA SER A 438 15.36 -9.91 1.52
C SER A 438 15.43 -8.39 1.61
N PHE A 439 14.87 -7.85 2.68
CA PHE A 439 14.88 -6.42 2.98
C PHE A 439 15.74 -6.14 4.21
N SER A 440 16.66 -5.19 4.13
CA SER A 440 17.49 -4.77 5.26
C SER A 440 16.85 -3.59 5.97
N ILE A 441 16.33 -3.82 7.19
CA ILE A 441 15.56 -2.84 7.97
C ILE A 441 16.11 -2.82 9.39
N GLY A 442 16.49 -1.63 9.90
CA GLY A 442 16.95 -1.46 11.27
C GLY A 442 18.18 -2.32 11.65
N GLY A 443 19.06 -2.62 10.67
CA GLY A 443 20.24 -3.46 10.88
C GLY A 443 19.97 -4.97 10.90
N LYS A 444 18.73 -5.40 10.60
CA LYS A 444 18.34 -6.81 10.47
C LYS A 444 17.88 -7.11 9.05
N VAL A 445 18.14 -8.33 8.59
CA VAL A 445 17.67 -8.84 7.30
C VAL A 445 16.35 -9.58 7.48
N PHE A 446 15.37 -9.23 6.65
CA PHE A 446 14.03 -9.80 6.62
C PHE A 446 13.85 -10.57 5.31
N ASP A 447 14.03 -11.89 5.36
CA ASP A 447 13.94 -12.79 4.21
C ASP A 447 12.49 -13.12 3.83
N LEU A 448 12.22 -13.17 2.53
CA LEU A 448 11.03 -13.77 1.95
C LEU A 448 11.43 -14.95 1.07
N ALA A 449 10.90 -16.12 1.41
CA ALA A 449 11.07 -17.32 0.60
C ALA A 449 10.17 -17.29 -0.65
N PRO A 450 10.47 -18.09 -1.70
CA PRO A 450 9.67 -18.12 -2.94
C PRO A 450 8.17 -18.36 -2.75
N ASP A 451 7.79 -19.27 -1.86
CA ASP A 451 6.39 -19.55 -1.53
C ASP A 451 5.69 -18.37 -0.80
N GLN A 452 6.48 -17.41 -0.31
CA GLN A 452 5.99 -16.25 0.41
C GLN A 452 5.77 -15.05 -0.51
N TYR A 453 6.62 -14.82 -1.51
CA TYR A 453 6.44 -13.70 -2.43
C TYR A 453 5.78 -14.09 -3.76
N VAL A 454 5.59 -15.38 -4.07
CA VAL A 454 4.81 -15.82 -5.24
C VAL A 454 3.35 -16.07 -4.84
N LEU A 455 2.41 -15.42 -5.54
CA LEU A 455 0.99 -15.62 -5.33
C LEU A 455 0.44 -16.64 -6.33
N LYS A 456 -0.37 -17.59 -5.84
CA LYS A 456 -1.08 -18.56 -6.69
C LYS A 456 -2.53 -18.13 -6.87
N VAL A 457 -2.92 -17.84 -8.11
CA VAL A 457 -4.26 -17.41 -8.49
C VAL A 457 -4.98 -18.52 -9.25
N GLY A 458 -6.18 -18.89 -8.79
CA GLY A 458 -6.96 -20.00 -9.34
C GLY A 458 -6.64 -21.35 -8.70
N GLU A 459 -7.37 -22.39 -9.11
CA GLU A 459 -7.32 -23.73 -8.51
C GLU A 459 -6.93 -24.82 -9.51
N GLY A 460 -6.36 -25.91 -8.97
CA GLY A 460 -6.00 -27.09 -9.76
C GLY A 460 -4.94 -26.82 -10.83
N VAL A 461 -5.09 -27.48 -11.98
CA VAL A 461 -4.14 -27.43 -13.11
C VAL A 461 -4.15 -26.09 -13.87
N ALA A 462 -5.17 -25.26 -13.65
CA ALA A 462 -5.29 -23.94 -14.27
C ALA A 462 -4.76 -22.81 -13.36
N ALA A 463 -4.23 -23.16 -12.18
CA ALA A 463 -3.65 -22.19 -11.27
C ALA A 463 -2.43 -21.53 -11.91
N GLN A 464 -2.37 -20.21 -11.81
CA GLN A 464 -1.27 -19.40 -12.33
C GLN A 464 -0.51 -18.80 -11.17
N CYS A 465 0.82 -18.78 -11.27
CA CYS A 465 1.67 -18.14 -10.28
C CYS A 465 2.08 -16.77 -10.80
N ILE A 466 2.00 -15.77 -9.93
CA ILE A 466 2.39 -14.40 -10.22
C ILE A 466 3.42 -13.94 -9.19
N SER A 467 4.41 -13.18 -9.66
CA SER A 467 5.30 -12.43 -8.79
C SER A 467 4.48 -11.49 -7.92
N GLY A 468 4.76 -11.49 -6.62
CA GLY A 468 4.19 -10.56 -5.66
C GLY A 468 4.84 -9.18 -5.70
N PHE A 469 5.77 -8.95 -6.63
CA PHE A 469 6.48 -7.70 -6.83
C PHE A 469 5.89 -6.92 -7.99
N THR A 470 5.68 -5.63 -7.80
CA THR A 470 5.20 -4.70 -8.83
C THR A 470 6.08 -3.45 -8.88
N ALA A 471 6.14 -2.84 -10.05
CA ALA A 471 6.95 -1.66 -10.28
C ALA A 471 6.26 -0.39 -9.81
N LEU A 472 7.00 0.45 -9.10
CA LEU A 472 6.57 1.75 -8.65
C LEU A 472 7.79 2.67 -8.55
N ASP A 473 7.89 3.62 -9.47
CA ASP A 473 8.92 4.64 -9.44
C ASP A 473 8.36 5.92 -8.83
N VAL A 474 8.90 6.30 -7.66
CA VAL A 474 8.57 7.53 -6.95
C VAL A 474 9.76 8.46 -7.01
N SER A 475 9.59 9.62 -7.62
CA SER A 475 10.67 10.60 -7.79
C SER A 475 11.11 11.22 -6.44
N PRO A 476 12.37 11.67 -6.35
CA PRO A 476 12.83 12.51 -5.24
C PRO A 476 11.97 13.79 -5.11
N PRO A 477 11.79 14.35 -3.89
CA PRO A 477 12.44 13.97 -2.63
C PRO A 477 11.75 12.83 -1.87
N ARG A 478 10.62 12.31 -2.38
CA ARG A 478 9.82 11.31 -1.67
C ARG A 478 10.38 9.90 -1.82
N GLY A 479 10.84 9.53 -3.01
CA GLY A 479 11.53 8.26 -3.24
C GLY A 479 13.06 8.38 -3.25
N PRO A 480 13.77 7.28 -3.54
CA PRO A 480 13.22 5.97 -3.90
C PRO A 480 12.44 5.32 -2.74
N LEU A 481 11.29 4.72 -3.06
CA LEU A 481 10.30 4.28 -2.07
C LEU A 481 9.85 2.84 -2.36
N TRP A 482 9.65 2.08 -1.30
CA TRP A 482 9.00 0.77 -1.30
C TRP A 482 7.66 0.80 -0.57
N ILE A 483 6.71 0.01 -1.02
CA ILE A 483 5.48 -0.30 -0.29
C ILE A 483 5.55 -1.78 0.10
N LEU A 484 5.57 -2.04 1.40
CA LEU A 484 5.59 -3.36 1.99
C LEU A 484 4.17 -3.74 2.43
N GLY A 485 3.46 -4.46 1.56
CA GLY A 485 2.09 -4.90 1.78
C GLY A 485 1.95 -6.23 2.51
N ASP A 486 0.80 -6.88 2.33
CA ASP A 486 0.42 -8.14 2.98
C ASP A 486 1.44 -9.27 2.81
N ILE A 487 2.15 -9.33 1.68
CA ILE A 487 3.19 -10.35 1.46
C ILE A 487 4.28 -10.26 2.55
N PHE A 488 4.72 -9.05 2.87
CA PHE A 488 5.70 -8.81 3.93
C PHE A 488 5.04 -8.88 5.30
N MET A 489 3.93 -8.17 5.51
CA MET A 489 3.24 -8.08 6.80
C MET A 489 2.61 -9.42 7.26
N GLY A 490 2.34 -10.34 6.33
CA GLY A 490 1.91 -11.70 6.66
C GLY A 490 3.05 -12.63 7.06
N ARG A 491 4.28 -12.36 6.60
CA ARG A 491 5.47 -13.07 7.09
C ARG A 491 5.95 -12.48 8.42
N TYR A 492 5.81 -11.17 8.56
CA TYR A 492 6.32 -10.40 9.69
C TYR A 492 5.20 -9.65 10.40
N HIS A 493 4.88 -10.10 11.61
CA HIS A 493 3.98 -9.39 12.50
C HIS A 493 4.43 -7.93 12.64
N THR A 494 3.51 -7.01 12.40
CA THR A 494 3.83 -5.59 12.29
C THR A 494 3.13 -4.78 13.38
N VAL A 495 3.91 -3.99 14.12
CA VAL A 495 3.43 -3.07 15.17
C VAL A 495 3.59 -1.64 14.68
N PHE A 496 2.53 -0.87 14.78
CA PHE A 496 2.49 0.56 14.51
C PHE A 496 2.41 1.30 15.85
N ASP A 497 3.55 1.80 16.31
CA ASP A 497 3.69 2.47 17.60
C ASP A 497 3.54 3.98 17.40
N TYR A 498 2.31 4.46 17.57
CA TYR A 498 1.96 5.87 17.41
C TYR A 498 2.59 6.73 18.50
N GLY A 499 2.62 6.24 19.74
CA GLY A 499 3.18 6.95 20.89
C GLY A 499 4.64 7.32 20.71
N ASN A 500 5.44 6.40 20.15
CA ASN A 500 6.87 6.60 19.91
C ASN A 500 7.20 6.92 18.44
N SER A 501 6.19 7.05 17.56
CA SER A 501 6.36 7.30 16.12
C SER A 501 7.36 6.34 15.46
N ARG A 502 7.11 5.03 15.57
CA ARG A 502 7.97 3.97 15.03
C ARG A 502 7.15 2.77 14.54
N VAL A 503 7.75 1.94 13.69
CA VAL A 503 7.17 0.68 13.20
C VAL A 503 8.06 -0.47 13.63
N GLY A 504 7.49 -1.59 14.07
CA GLY A 504 8.20 -2.76 14.56
C GLY A 504 7.84 -4.04 13.82
N PHE A 505 8.84 -4.84 13.47
CA PHE A 505 8.65 -6.10 12.74
C PHE A 505 9.23 -7.30 13.51
N ALA A 506 8.43 -8.34 13.72
CA ALA A 506 8.86 -9.62 14.29
C ALA A 506 8.41 -10.76 13.39
N GLU A 507 9.01 -11.94 13.56
CA GLU A 507 8.58 -13.12 12.84
C GLU A 507 7.13 -13.46 13.21
N ALA A 508 6.21 -13.60 12.24
CA ALA A 508 4.85 -14.06 12.54
C ALA A 508 4.86 -15.52 13.03
N ALA A 509 3.95 -15.85 13.95
CA ALA A 509 3.87 -17.18 14.58
C ALA A 509 3.43 -18.30 13.63
#